data_AF-A0A067EXY9-F1
#
_entry.id   AF-A0A067EXY9-F1
#
_cell.length_a   1.000
_cell.length_b   1.000
_cell.length_c   1.000
_cell.angle_alpha   90.00
_cell.angle_beta   90.00
_cell.angle_gamma   90.00
#
_symmetry.space_group_name_H-M   'P 1'
#
loop_
_entity.id
_entity.type
_entity.pdbx_description
1 polymer ?
#
loop_
_entity_poly.entity_id
_entity_poly.type
_entity_poly.pdbx_seq_one_letter_code
_entity_poly.pdbx_strand_id
1 'polypeptide(L)'
;MLISNYIKIPLEPYVYVHGHSDKQLTRILKISLSLSRGSIRTLIFHFNLYVSDDQLTYTAERCPQLKRLVMPAWNRIKKTGICKAIRMWRDLESLTMPSIANPPYLMEEIAQNCRNFRELKIMGPFDLLFASTLNMYLPKLKVLSLRCTTLNRDALILILDGLQNLEVLNISHCLLIDVPLAPAPKKIIKKLDRTILQKAARLRKFLTCMEDSCIMCQRTKNDEGIMRWYKYEEGLWKDDEVLPAIVLCI
;
A
#
# COMPACT_ATOMS: atom_id res chain seq x y z
N MET A 1 -8.57 -8.33 22.96
CA MET A 1 -7.21 -7.90 22.56
C MET A 1 -6.31 -9.13 22.55
N LEU A 2 -5.62 -9.39 21.45
CA LEU A 2 -4.59 -10.43 21.39
C LEU A 2 -3.42 -9.98 22.28
N ILE A 3 -3.28 -10.60 23.45
CA ILE A 3 -2.10 -10.38 24.31
C ILE A 3 -0.97 -11.18 23.69
N SER A 4 0.02 -10.45 23.20
CA SER A 4 1.18 -11.08 22.59
C SER A 4 2.30 -11.26 23.61
N ASN A 5 2.84 -12.47 23.62
CA ASN A 5 3.94 -12.86 24.50
C ASN A 5 5.26 -12.56 23.77
N TYR A 6 5.90 -11.44 24.09
CA TYR A 6 7.13 -10.96 23.44
C TYR A 6 8.32 -10.88 24.41
N ILE A 7 9.54 -10.97 23.86
CA ILE A 7 10.77 -10.52 24.53
C ILE A 7 10.82 -9.00 24.39
N LYS A 8 11.01 -8.27 25.50
CA LYS A 8 11.13 -6.82 25.48
C LYS A 8 12.43 -6.40 24.78
N ILE A 9 12.34 -5.87 23.56
CA ILE A 9 13.38 -5.05 22.93
C ILE A 9 13.05 -3.56 23.15
N PRO A 10 14.04 -2.65 23.15
CA PRO A 10 13.81 -1.25 23.56
C PRO A 10 12.83 -0.45 22.68
N LEU A 11 12.49 -0.95 21.49
CA LEU A 11 11.65 -0.25 20.52
C LEU A 11 10.56 -1.18 19.97
N GLU A 12 9.32 -0.74 20.10
CA GLU A 12 8.15 -1.37 19.50
C GLU A 12 8.12 -1.17 17.97
N PRO A 13 7.49 -2.11 17.21
CA PRO A 13 6.90 -3.35 17.70
C PRO A 13 7.96 -4.44 17.92
N TYR A 14 7.86 -5.15 19.05
CA TYR A 14 8.68 -6.30 19.38
C TYR A 14 8.72 -7.32 18.23
N VAL A 15 9.88 -7.53 17.61
CA VAL A 15 10.03 -8.44 16.46
C VAL A 15 10.70 -9.74 16.91
N TYR A 16 9.96 -10.84 16.91
CA TYR A 16 10.26 -12.07 16.15
C TYR A 16 9.12 -13.09 16.26
N VAL A 17 8.86 -13.75 15.12
CA VAL A 17 7.80 -14.72 14.90
C VAL A 17 8.16 -16.05 15.57
N HIS A 18 7.63 -16.30 16.77
CA HIS A 18 7.64 -17.64 17.32
C HIS A 18 6.68 -18.52 16.50
N GLY A 19 7.02 -19.79 16.24
CA GLY A 19 6.10 -20.74 15.59
C GLY A 19 4.72 -20.87 16.25
N HIS A 20 4.56 -20.42 17.50
CA HIS A 20 3.26 -20.30 18.16
C HIS A 20 2.36 -19.23 17.51
N SER A 21 2.88 -18.05 17.20
CA SER A 21 2.13 -16.98 16.52
C SER A 21 1.70 -17.41 15.11
N ASP A 22 2.56 -18.15 14.40
CA ASP A 22 2.21 -18.76 13.10
C ASP A 22 1.07 -19.76 13.23
N LYS A 23 1.11 -20.63 14.25
CA LYS A 23 0.02 -21.58 14.52
C LYS A 23 -1.29 -20.86 14.84
N GLN A 24 -1.24 -19.80 15.64
CA GLN A 24 -2.41 -18.99 15.98
C GLN A 24 -3.00 -18.31 14.73
N LEU A 25 -2.19 -17.60 13.96
CA LEU A 25 -2.66 -16.94 12.73
C LEU A 25 -3.21 -17.96 11.73
N THR A 26 -2.51 -19.08 11.53
CA THR A 26 -2.99 -20.17 10.67
C THR A 26 -4.33 -20.72 11.15
N ARG A 27 -4.52 -20.90 12.46
CA ARG A 27 -5.79 -21.37 13.03
C ARG A 27 -6.92 -20.36 12.79
N ILE A 28 -6.66 -19.07 13.00
CA ILE A 28 -7.63 -17.99 12.76
C ILE A 28 -8.02 -17.98 11.28
N LEU A 29 -7.05 -17.98 10.36
CA LEU A 29 -7.32 -18.03 8.91
C LEU A 29 -8.13 -19.28 8.56
N LYS A 30 -7.73 -20.47 9.02
CA LYS A 30 -8.47 -21.71 8.72
C LYS A 30 -9.93 -21.66 9.18
N ILE A 31 -10.19 -21.15 10.40
CA ILE A 31 -11.54 -21.05 10.95
C ILE A 31 -12.34 -20.00 10.18
N SER A 32 -11.86 -18.75 10.13
CA SER A 32 -12.57 -17.61 9.53
C SER A 32 -12.88 -17.86 8.05
N LEU A 33 -11.90 -18.34 7.29
CA LEU A 33 -12.07 -18.57 5.85
C LEU A 33 -13.00 -19.76 5.58
N SER A 34 -12.98 -20.80 6.42
CA SER A 34 -13.91 -21.94 6.27
C SER A 34 -15.34 -21.55 6.61
N LEU A 35 -15.55 -20.75 7.66
CA LEU A 35 -16.87 -20.23 8.01
C LEU A 35 -17.45 -19.32 6.94
N SER A 36 -16.60 -18.57 6.24
CA SER A 36 -17.02 -17.65 5.18
C SER A 36 -17.54 -18.33 3.91
N ARG A 37 -17.27 -19.63 3.73
CA ARG A 37 -17.67 -20.42 2.55
C ARG A 37 -17.28 -19.78 1.21
N GLY A 38 -16.13 -19.10 1.17
CA GLY A 38 -15.61 -18.46 -0.04
C GLY A 38 -16.28 -17.12 -0.39
N SER A 39 -17.15 -16.58 0.47
CA SER A 39 -17.85 -15.30 0.22
C SER A 39 -17.02 -14.04 0.52
N ILE A 40 -15.78 -14.19 0.99
CA ILE A 40 -14.92 -13.05 1.35
C ILE A 40 -14.55 -12.26 0.11
N ARG A 41 -15.00 -11.01 0.06
CA ARG A 41 -14.66 -10.03 -0.98
C ARG A 41 -13.63 -9.00 -0.53
N THR A 42 -13.46 -8.84 0.77
CA THR A 42 -12.50 -7.89 1.34
C THR A 42 -11.72 -8.56 2.45
N LEU A 43 -10.41 -8.48 2.35
CA LEU A 43 -9.48 -9.00 3.32
C LEU A 43 -8.52 -7.90 3.70
N ILE A 44 -8.46 -7.61 4.99
CA ILE A 44 -7.49 -6.69 5.56
C ILE A 44 -6.61 -7.47 6.52
N PHE A 45 -5.32 -7.51 6.23
CA PHE A 45 -4.31 -7.87 7.22
C PHE A 45 -3.90 -6.63 7.98
N HIS A 46 -3.86 -6.74 9.31
CA HIS A 46 -3.20 -5.73 10.12
C HIS A 46 -1.73 -5.52 9.69
N PHE A 47 -1.28 -4.27 9.56
CA PHE A 47 0.04 -3.90 9.03
C PHE A 47 1.20 -4.62 9.75
N ASN A 48 1.08 -4.79 11.08
CA ASN A 48 2.06 -5.47 11.92
C ASN A 48 1.98 -7.01 11.91
N LEU A 49 1.12 -7.64 11.08
CA LEU A 49 1.08 -9.10 10.96
C LEU A 49 2.25 -9.62 10.14
N TYR A 50 2.74 -10.80 10.52
CA TYR A 50 3.86 -11.48 9.86
C TYR A 50 3.36 -12.69 9.08
N VAL A 51 2.69 -12.43 7.96
CA VAL A 51 2.10 -13.46 7.11
C VAL A 51 3.20 -14.19 6.31
N SER A 52 3.20 -15.52 6.35
CA SER A 52 4.10 -16.35 5.51
C SER A 52 3.53 -16.62 4.12
N ASP A 53 4.38 -17.07 3.19
CA ASP A 53 3.94 -17.50 1.85
C ASP A 53 2.84 -18.58 1.91
N ASP A 54 2.95 -19.54 2.84
CA ASP A 54 1.97 -20.63 3.00
C ASP A 54 0.63 -20.09 3.48
N GLN A 55 0.63 -19.17 4.44
CA GLN A 55 -0.58 -18.55 4.96
C GLN A 55 -1.27 -17.69 3.90
N LEU A 56 -0.48 -16.93 3.13
CA LEU A 56 -0.99 -16.11 2.04
C LEU A 56 -1.59 -16.98 0.93
N THR A 57 -0.88 -18.05 0.54
CA THR A 57 -1.32 -19.01 -0.48
C THR A 57 -2.61 -19.70 -0.04
N TYR A 58 -2.67 -20.22 1.19
CA TYR A 58 -3.89 -20.82 1.75
C TYR A 58 -5.06 -19.83 1.73
N THR A 59 -4.79 -18.56 2.05
CA THR A 59 -5.81 -17.52 2.01
C THR A 59 -6.32 -17.26 0.60
N ALA A 60 -5.41 -17.25 -0.38
CA ALA A 60 -5.75 -17.09 -1.78
C ALA A 60 -6.60 -18.25 -2.33
N GLU A 61 -6.24 -19.49 -1.98
CA GLU A 61 -7.00 -20.70 -2.29
C GLU A 61 -8.43 -20.67 -1.74
N ARG A 62 -8.61 -20.12 -0.53
CA ARG A 62 -9.93 -20.10 0.13
C ARG A 62 -10.78 -18.88 -0.20
N CYS A 63 -10.20 -17.83 -0.79
CA CYS A 63 -10.90 -16.58 -1.14
C CYS A 63 -10.72 -16.23 -2.62
N PRO A 64 -11.17 -17.06 -3.58
CA PRO A 64 -10.93 -16.81 -5.00
C PRO A 64 -11.66 -15.56 -5.52
N GLN A 65 -12.75 -15.15 -4.88
CA GLN A 65 -13.58 -13.98 -5.26
C GLN A 65 -13.17 -12.68 -4.57
N LEU A 66 -11.93 -12.61 -4.07
CA LEU A 66 -11.43 -11.45 -3.35
C LEU A 66 -11.35 -10.23 -4.29
N LYS A 67 -11.99 -9.13 -3.89
CA LYS A 67 -12.01 -7.86 -4.63
C LYS A 67 -11.08 -6.82 -4.05
N ARG A 68 -10.89 -6.81 -2.73
CA ARG A 68 -10.06 -5.83 -2.03
C ARG A 68 -9.12 -6.51 -1.05
N LEU A 69 -7.84 -6.15 -1.15
CA LEU A 69 -6.79 -6.67 -0.29
C LEU A 69 -6.01 -5.52 0.34
N VAL A 70 -5.82 -5.57 1.66
CA VAL A 70 -4.85 -4.74 2.37
C VAL A 70 -3.78 -5.65 2.94
N MET A 71 -2.56 -5.47 2.45
CA MET A 71 -1.40 -6.29 2.79
C MET A 71 -0.73 -5.80 4.09
N PRO A 72 -0.14 -6.72 4.86
CA PRO A 72 0.76 -6.36 5.94
C PRO A 72 2.09 -5.85 5.39
N ALA A 73 3.03 -5.51 6.28
CA ALA A 73 4.42 -5.27 5.88
C ALA A 73 5.05 -6.48 5.16
N TRP A 74 5.93 -6.22 4.18
CA TRP A 74 6.63 -7.23 3.37
C TRP A 74 7.76 -7.94 4.14
N ASN A 75 7.44 -8.51 5.31
CA ASN A 75 8.46 -9.06 6.22
C ASN A 75 8.84 -10.51 5.89
N ARG A 76 7.88 -11.33 5.46
CA ARG A 76 8.05 -12.78 5.26
C ARG A 76 7.47 -13.31 3.96
N ILE A 77 6.83 -12.45 3.18
CA ILE A 77 6.23 -12.80 1.91
C ILE A 77 7.31 -12.64 0.84
N LYS A 78 7.64 -13.74 0.15
CA LYS A 78 8.60 -13.74 -0.95
C LYS A 78 7.90 -13.36 -2.25
N LYS A 79 8.69 -12.91 -3.23
CA LYS A 79 8.24 -12.65 -4.61
C LYS A 79 7.41 -13.82 -5.17
N THR A 80 7.86 -15.05 -4.99
CA THR A 80 7.15 -16.25 -5.47
C THR A 80 5.82 -16.46 -4.77
N GLY A 81 5.74 -16.22 -3.46
CA GLY A 81 4.52 -16.36 -2.67
C GLY A 81 3.43 -15.37 -3.08
N ILE A 82 3.78 -14.08 -3.19
CA ILE A 82 2.81 -13.06 -3.63
C ILE A 82 2.37 -13.27 -5.08
N CYS A 83 3.27 -13.58 -6.00
CA CYS A 83 2.88 -13.85 -7.39
C CYS A 83 1.93 -15.04 -7.49
N LYS A 84 2.19 -16.12 -6.73
CA LYS A 84 1.28 -17.27 -6.65
C LYS A 84 -0.10 -16.85 -6.18
N ALA A 85 -0.21 -16.04 -5.13
CA ALA A 85 -1.49 -15.57 -4.60
C ALA A 85 -2.26 -14.68 -5.60
N ILE A 86 -1.58 -13.74 -6.27
CA ILE A 86 -2.19 -12.83 -7.25
C ILE A 86 -2.85 -13.61 -8.41
N ARG A 87 -2.22 -14.70 -8.89
CA ARG A 87 -2.79 -15.57 -9.95
C ARG A 87 -4.16 -16.16 -9.58
N MET A 88 -4.46 -16.26 -8.29
CA MET A 88 -5.70 -16.84 -7.78
C MET A 88 -6.80 -15.79 -7.63
N TRP A 89 -6.46 -14.53 -7.39
CA TRP A 89 -7.40 -13.43 -7.19
C TRP A 89 -7.75 -12.71 -8.49
N ARG A 90 -8.42 -13.41 -9.39
CA ARG A 90 -8.79 -12.89 -10.72
C ARG A 90 -9.76 -11.70 -10.66
N ASP A 91 -10.56 -11.63 -9.60
CA ASP A 91 -11.54 -10.59 -9.34
C ASP A 91 -10.98 -9.41 -8.54
N LEU A 92 -9.65 -9.35 -8.29
CA LEU A 92 -9.06 -8.28 -7.49
C LEU A 92 -9.22 -6.93 -8.20
N GLU A 93 -9.81 -5.98 -7.48
CA GLU A 93 -10.13 -4.62 -7.94
C GLU A 93 -9.23 -3.58 -7.24
N SER A 94 -8.87 -3.83 -5.98
CA SER A 94 -8.23 -2.86 -5.08
C SER A 94 -7.13 -3.53 -4.24
N LEU A 95 -5.92 -2.95 -4.25
CA LEU A 95 -4.78 -3.39 -3.45
C LEU A 95 -4.17 -2.23 -2.67
N THR A 96 -4.01 -2.42 -1.36
CA THR A 96 -3.15 -1.59 -0.52
C THR A 96 -1.94 -2.41 -0.12
N MET A 97 -0.74 -1.91 -0.45
CA MET A 97 0.51 -2.62 -0.16
C MET A 97 1.65 -1.69 0.25
N PRO A 98 2.61 -2.17 1.06
CA PRO A 98 3.86 -1.47 1.24
C PRO A 98 4.64 -1.33 -0.06
N SER A 99 5.52 -0.33 -0.14
CA SER A 99 6.42 -0.20 -1.29
C SER A 99 7.40 -1.37 -1.37
N ILE A 100 7.82 -1.73 -2.59
CA ILE A 100 8.76 -2.81 -2.89
C ILE A 100 9.90 -2.28 -3.74
N ALA A 101 11.11 -2.82 -3.54
CA ALA A 101 12.31 -2.35 -4.24
C ALA A 101 12.29 -2.61 -5.75
N ASN A 102 11.56 -3.64 -6.22
CA ASN A 102 11.47 -4.00 -7.63
C ASN A 102 9.99 -4.17 -8.03
N PRO A 103 9.27 -3.07 -8.35
CA PRO A 103 7.84 -3.12 -8.67
C PRO A 103 7.41 -4.00 -9.86
N PRO A 104 8.18 -4.08 -10.98
CA PRO A 104 7.76 -4.79 -12.19
C PRO A 104 7.19 -6.18 -11.98
N TYR A 105 7.83 -7.02 -11.16
CA TYR A 105 7.39 -8.41 -11.03
C TYR A 105 5.97 -8.56 -10.49
N LEU A 106 5.51 -7.64 -9.65
CA LEU A 106 4.20 -7.70 -9.04
C LEU A 106 3.16 -7.00 -9.92
N MET A 107 3.53 -5.84 -10.48
CA MET A 107 2.62 -5.07 -11.33
C MET A 107 2.31 -5.83 -12.63
N GLU A 108 3.30 -6.52 -13.21
CA GLU A 108 3.10 -7.40 -14.36
C GLU A 108 2.15 -8.55 -14.01
N GLU A 109 2.36 -9.21 -12.87
CA GLU A 109 1.51 -10.32 -12.43
C GLU A 109 0.07 -9.86 -12.19
N ILE A 110 -0.14 -8.68 -11.60
CA ILE A 110 -1.47 -8.08 -11.43
C ILE A 110 -2.10 -7.80 -12.80
N ALA A 111 -1.35 -7.21 -13.73
CA ALA A 111 -1.85 -6.87 -15.06
C ALA A 111 -2.30 -8.12 -15.84
N GLN A 112 -1.59 -9.24 -15.69
CA GLN A 112 -1.89 -10.50 -16.38
C GLN A 112 -3.08 -11.25 -15.78
N ASN A 113 -3.32 -11.14 -14.47
CA ASN A 113 -4.27 -12.01 -13.77
C ASN A 113 -5.52 -11.29 -13.24
N CYS A 114 -5.43 -10.01 -12.88
CA CYS A 114 -6.49 -9.25 -12.22
C CYS A 114 -7.18 -8.29 -13.20
N ARG A 115 -8.15 -8.79 -13.97
CA ARG A 115 -8.76 -8.05 -15.10
C ARG A 115 -9.55 -6.79 -14.68
N ASN A 116 -10.03 -6.77 -13.44
CA ASN A 116 -10.84 -5.68 -12.89
C ASN A 116 -10.02 -4.71 -12.02
N PHE A 117 -8.69 -4.85 -11.98
CA PHE A 117 -7.82 -4.06 -11.14
C PHE A 117 -7.87 -2.58 -11.51
N ARG A 118 -8.18 -1.71 -10.54
CA ARG A 118 -8.36 -0.28 -10.79
C ARG A 118 -7.93 0.64 -9.65
N GLU A 119 -7.67 0.12 -8.45
CA GLU A 119 -7.31 0.92 -7.28
C GLU A 119 -6.02 0.41 -6.63
N LEU A 120 -5.08 1.31 -6.41
CA LEU A 120 -3.81 0.99 -5.77
C LEU A 120 -3.47 2.03 -4.70
N LYS A 121 -3.17 1.57 -3.48
CA LYS A 121 -2.52 2.38 -2.44
C LYS A 121 -1.12 1.85 -2.19
N ILE A 122 -0.12 2.71 -2.33
CA ILE A 122 1.26 2.40 -1.99
C ILE A 122 1.61 3.02 -0.65
N MET A 123 2.22 2.22 0.21
CA MET A 123 2.62 2.58 1.57
C MET A 123 4.15 2.54 1.69
N GLY A 124 4.81 3.65 1.40
CA GLY A 124 6.27 3.77 1.41
C GLY A 124 6.78 4.57 0.21
N PRO A 125 8.11 4.62 -0.01
CA PRO A 125 8.70 5.45 -1.07
C PRO A 125 8.12 5.17 -2.45
N PHE A 126 7.86 6.24 -3.20
CA PHE A 126 7.36 6.21 -4.57
C PHE A 126 8.28 7.02 -5.47
N ASP A 127 9.04 6.31 -6.30
CA ASP A 127 10.09 6.85 -7.16
C ASP A 127 9.76 6.69 -8.66
N LEU A 128 10.72 7.09 -9.51
CA LEU A 128 10.59 7.02 -10.96
C LEU A 128 10.42 5.59 -11.47
N LEU A 129 11.05 4.60 -10.83
CA LEU A 129 10.90 3.19 -11.19
C LEU A 129 9.47 2.72 -10.91
N PHE A 130 8.91 3.09 -9.77
CA PHE A 130 7.52 2.77 -9.44
C PHE A 130 6.56 3.42 -10.44
N ALA A 131 6.73 4.71 -10.71
CA ALA A 131 5.91 5.45 -11.66
C ALA A 131 5.96 4.87 -13.08
N SER A 132 7.14 4.57 -13.61
CA SER A 132 7.30 3.97 -14.94
C SER A 132 6.67 2.57 -15.00
N THR A 133 6.82 1.79 -13.93
CA THR A 133 6.20 0.47 -13.83
C THR A 133 4.67 0.56 -13.88
N LEU A 134 4.06 1.50 -13.16
CA LEU A 134 2.60 1.69 -13.21
C LEU A 134 2.13 2.07 -14.61
N ASN A 135 2.83 2.99 -15.28
CA ASN A 135 2.51 3.38 -16.65
C ASN A 135 2.59 2.20 -17.63
N MET A 136 3.57 1.32 -17.43
CA MET A 136 3.79 0.16 -18.30
C MET A 136 2.74 -0.94 -18.10
N TYR A 137 2.49 -1.34 -16.86
CA TYR A 137 1.68 -2.53 -16.57
C TYR A 137 0.23 -2.22 -16.17
N LEU A 138 -0.03 -1.06 -15.57
CA LEU A 138 -1.35 -0.68 -15.05
C LEU A 138 -1.90 0.63 -15.66
N PRO A 139 -1.89 0.80 -17.00
CA PRO A 139 -2.32 2.06 -17.63
C PRO A 139 -3.81 2.38 -17.44
N LYS A 140 -4.63 1.38 -17.06
CA LYS A 140 -6.07 1.53 -16.80
C LYS A 140 -6.40 1.86 -15.34
N LEU A 141 -5.41 2.09 -14.49
CA LEU A 141 -5.61 2.43 -13.09
C LEU A 141 -6.47 3.70 -12.96
N LYS A 142 -7.52 3.62 -12.15
CA LYS A 142 -8.47 4.73 -11.92
C LYS A 142 -8.18 5.50 -10.65
N VAL A 143 -7.65 4.82 -9.63
CA VAL A 143 -7.44 5.38 -8.31
C VAL A 143 -6.04 5.04 -7.83
N LEU A 144 -5.25 6.07 -7.53
CA LEU A 144 -3.92 5.94 -6.94
C LEU A 144 -3.86 6.74 -5.65
N SER A 145 -3.52 6.07 -4.55
CA SER A 145 -3.26 6.71 -3.27
C SER A 145 -1.81 6.52 -2.85
N LEU A 146 -1.15 7.65 -2.65
CA LEU A 146 0.23 7.78 -2.15
C LEU A 146 0.24 8.48 -0.79
N ARG A 147 -0.90 8.53 -0.09
CA ARG A 147 -1.04 9.21 1.20
C ARG A 147 0.06 8.79 2.17
N CYS A 148 0.67 9.77 2.86
CA CYS A 148 1.74 9.55 3.83
C CYS A 148 2.99 8.83 3.28
N THR A 149 3.32 9.00 2.00
CA THR A 149 4.55 8.45 1.40
C THR A 149 5.61 9.51 1.12
N THR A 150 6.87 9.08 0.98
CA THR A 150 7.89 9.87 0.28
C THR A 150 7.63 9.80 -1.21
N LEU A 151 7.39 10.94 -1.84
CA LEU A 151 7.03 11.02 -3.26
C LEU A 151 8.09 11.83 -4.02
N ASN A 152 8.69 11.24 -5.04
CA ASN A 152 9.55 11.98 -5.97
C ASN A 152 8.70 12.87 -6.90
N ARG A 153 9.09 14.13 -7.09
CA ARG A 153 8.39 15.10 -7.93
C ARG A 153 8.26 14.66 -9.39
N ASP A 154 9.33 14.14 -9.98
CA ASP A 154 9.32 13.71 -11.37
C ASP A 154 8.52 12.42 -11.55
N ALA A 155 8.49 11.55 -10.54
CA ALA A 155 7.59 10.41 -10.51
C ALA A 155 6.11 10.83 -10.48
N LEU A 156 5.77 11.89 -9.74
CA LEU A 156 4.43 12.49 -9.74
C LEU A 156 4.06 13.08 -11.11
N ILE A 157 4.98 13.78 -11.78
CA ILE A 157 4.74 14.26 -13.13
C ILE A 157 4.56 13.08 -14.10
N LEU A 158 5.38 12.05 -13.98
CA LEU A 158 5.33 10.87 -14.85
C LEU A 158 4.01 10.10 -14.75
N ILE A 159 3.42 9.97 -13.56
CA ILE A 159 2.09 9.34 -13.42
C ILE A 159 0.97 10.26 -13.91
N LEU A 160 1.09 11.58 -13.73
CA LEU A 160 0.12 12.54 -14.25
C LEU A 160 0.11 12.57 -15.78
N ASP A 161 1.26 12.35 -16.42
CA ASP A 161 1.40 12.28 -17.87
C ASP A 161 1.11 10.89 -18.46
N GLY A 162 1.39 9.81 -17.73
CA GLY A 162 1.26 8.45 -18.27
C GLY A 162 -0.07 7.76 -17.97
N LEU A 163 -0.64 7.94 -16.78
CA LEU A 163 -1.88 7.26 -16.37
C LEU A 163 -3.12 8.03 -16.83
N GLN A 164 -3.39 8.00 -18.14
CA GLN A 164 -4.48 8.77 -18.77
C GLN A 164 -5.87 8.45 -18.20
N ASN A 165 -6.09 7.23 -17.72
CA ASN A 165 -7.37 6.80 -17.14
C ASN A 165 -7.51 7.10 -15.65
N LEU A 166 -6.50 7.71 -15.02
CA LEU A 166 -6.54 8.05 -13.60
C LEU A 166 -7.62 9.10 -13.34
N GLU A 167 -8.56 8.77 -12.44
CA GLU A 167 -9.68 9.64 -12.04
C GLU A 167 -9.40 10.28 -10.67
N VAL A 168 -8.75 9.53 -9.77
CA VAL A 168 -8.48 9.97 -8.39
C VAL A 168 -7.02 9.79 -8.06
N LEU A 169 -6.37 10.87 -7.62
CA LEU A 169 -5.02 10.84 -7.08
C LEU A 169 -5.02 11.43 -5.67
N ASN A 170 -4.53 10.66 -4.71
CA ASN A 170 -4.33 11.10 -3.33
C ASN A 170 -2.85 11.22 -3.01
N ILE A 171 -2.37 12.45 -2.80
CA ILE A 171 -1.02 12.76 -2.31
C ILE A 171 -1.06 13.52 -0.98
N SER A 172 -2.16 13.40 -0.23
CA SER A 172 -2.30 14.00 1.09
C SER A 172 -1.17 13.54 2.01
N HIS A 173 -0.54 14.50 2.69
CA HIS A 173 0.52 14.27 3.67
C HIS A 173 1.76 13.56 3.10
N CYS A 174 2.02 13.64 1.79
CA CYS A 174 3.28 13.15 1.24
C CYS A 174 4.45 14.05 1.65
N LEU A 175 5.63 13.43 1.82
CA LEU A 175 6.90 14.14 1.78
C LEU A 175 7.35 14.23 0.31
N LEU A 176 6.94 15.31 -0.36
CA LEU A 176 7.31 15.54 -1.76
C LEU A 176 8.77 16.01 -1.84
N ILE A 177 9.59 15.29 -2.60
CA ILE A 177 11.01 15.55 -2.75
C ILE A 177 11.40 15.79 -4.21
N ASP A 178 12.31 16.73 -4.39
CA ASP A 178 13.08 16.91 -5.61
C ASP A 178 14.45 16.24 -5.43
N VAL A 179 14.84 15.41 -6.40
CA VAL A 179 16.13 14.70 -6.40
C VAL A 179 16.91 15.18 -7.62
N PRO A 180 17.58 16.35 -7.51
CA PRO A 180 18.41 16.87 -8.59
C PRO A 180 19.59 15.93 -8.89
N LEU A 181 20.18 16.08 -10.07
CA LEU A 181 21.42 15.39 -10.43
C LEU A 181 22.50 15.69 -9.36
N ALA A 182 23.24 14.65 -8.97
CA ALA A 182 24.34 14.78 -8.02
C ALA A 182 25.33 15.86 -8.49
N PRO A 183 25.86 16.71 -7.59
CA PRO A 183 25.99 16.55 -6.14
C PRO A 183 24.91 17.26 -5.29
N ALA A 184 23.81 17.70 -5.88
CA ALA A 184 22.84 18.53 -5.16
C ALA A 184 22.03 17.73 -4.12
N PRO A 185 21.79 18.30 -2.91
CA PRO A 185 21.02 17.63 -1.86
C PRO A 185 19.54 17.52 -2.24
N LYS A 186 18.87 16.49 -1.71
CA LYS A 186 17.41 16.32 -1.82
C LYS A 186 16.70 17.55 -1.26
N LYS A 187 15.75 18.11 -2.00
CA LYS A 187 14.98 19.28 -1.57
C LYS A 187 13.55 18.86 -1.25
N ILE A 188 13.05 19.25 -0.08
CA ILE A 188 11.63 19.06 0.28
C ILE A 188 10.82 20.19 -0.38
N ILE A 189 9.82 19.79 -1.16
CA ILE A 189 8.91 20.72 -1.82
C ILE A 189 7.75 21.01 -0.89
N LYS A 190 7.60 22.28 -0.50
CA LYS A 190 6.54 22.72 0.43
C LYS A 190 5.22 23.03 -0.27
N LYS A 191 5.24 23.27 -1.59
CA LYS A 191 4.06 23.64 -2.36
C LYS A 191 4.14 23.07 -3.76
N LEU A 192 3.00 22.59 -4.26
CA LEU A 192 2.87 22.14 -5.65
C LEU A 192 3.06 23.32 -6.60
N ASP A 193 3.87 23.11 -7.63
CA ASP A 193 4.05 24.09 -8.70
C ASP A 193 2.88 24.09 -9.68
N ARG A 194 2.84 25.10 -10.54
CA ARG A 194 1.79 25.28 -11.55
C ARG A 194 1.71 24.11 -12.52
N THR A 195 2.84 23.48 -12.85
CA THR A 195 2.89 22.36 -13.80
C THR A 195 2.15 21.15 -13.25
N ILE A 196 2.38 20.78 -11.99
CA ILE A 196 1.66 19.68 -11.33
C ILE A 196 0.16 19.98 -11.27
N LEU A 197 -0.21 21.21 -10.88
CA LEU A 197 -1.62 21.61 -10.77
C LEU A 197 -2.34 21.56 -12.13
N GLN A 198 -1.70 22.04 -13.19
CA GLN A 198 -2.25 21.98 -14.55
C GLN A 198 -2.42 20.54 -15.03
N LYS A 199 -1.42 19.68 -14.82
CA LYS A 199 -1.51 18.27 -15.21
C LYS A 199 -2.57 17.51 -14.40
N ALA A 200 -2.72 17.83 -13.12
CA ALA A 200 -3.73 17.23 -12.25
C ALA A 200 -5.15 17.74 -12.50
N ALA A 201 -5.34 18.85 -13.23
CA ALA A 201 -6.66 19.43 -13.49
C ALA A 201 -7.59 18.50 -14.29
N ARG A 202 -7.05 17.51 -15.00
CA ARG A 202 -7.84 16.49 -15.70
C ARG A 202 -8.47 15.45 -14.75
N LEU A 203 -7.96 15.32 -13.53
CA LEU A 203 -8.43 14.32 -12.57
C LEU A 203 -9.79 14.73 -12.02
N ARG A 204 -10.69 13.77 -11.84
CA ARG A 204 -11.98 14.00 -11.18
C ARG A 204 -11.79 14.45 -9.74
N LYS A 205 -10.80 13.89 -9.04
CA LYS A 205 -10.49 14.23 -7.65
C LYS A 205 -8.99 14.22 -7.42
N PHE A 206 -8.44 15.34 -6.97
CA PHE A 206 -7.04 15.46 -6.57
C PHE A 206 -6.96 15.87 -5.10
N LEU A 207 -6.54 14.95 -4.24
CA LEU A 207 -6.44 15.14 -2.80
C LEU A 207 -5.00 15.52 -2.43
N THR A 208 -4.85 16.64 -1.73
CA THR A 208 -3.54 17.18 -1.36
C THR A 208 -3.60 17.80 0.03
N CYS A 209 -2.57 17.59 0.84
CA CYS A 209 -2.35 18.30 2.09
C CYS A 209 -0.84 18.38 2.34
N MET A 210 -0.30 19.59 2.41
CA MET A 210 1.13 19.86 2.61
C MET A 210 1.38 20.92 3.70
N GLU A 211 0.38 21.14 4.56
CA GLU A 211 0.39 22.21 5.55
C GLU A 211 1.32 21.92 6.73
N ASP A 212 2.00 22.94 7.23
CA ASP A 212 2.85 22.82 8.41
C ASP A 212 2.03 22.68 9.71
N SER A 213 0.78 23.15 9.73
CA SER A 213 -0.19 22.99 10.84
C SER A 213 -0.81 21.59 10.91
N CYS A 214 -0.75 20.81 9.84
CA CYS A 214 -1.38 19.50 9.79
C CYS A 214 -0.54 18.46 10.54
N ILE A 215 -1.13 17.84 11.57
CA ILE A 215 -0.48 16.80 12.38
C ILE A 215 0.07 15.66 11.52
N MET A 216 -0.68 15.21 10.51
CA MET A 216 -0.23 14.14 9.61
C MET A 216 0.97 14.56 8.76
N CYS A 217 0.98 15.78 8.23
CA CYS A 217 2.12 16.31 7.49
C CYS A 217 3.37 16.46 8.38
N GLN A 218 3.20 16.92 9.63
CA GLN A 218 4.28 17.01 10.61
C GLN A 218 4.87 15.62 10.90
N ARG A 219 4.02 14.62 11.14
CA ARG A 219 4.43 13.23 11.39
C ARG A 219 5.22 12.66 10.21
N THR A 220 4.71 12.79 8.99
CA THR A 220 5.42 12.29 7.80
C THR A 220 6.77 12.99 7.62
N LYS A 221 6.89 14.29 7.92
CA LYS A 221 8.18 15.00 7.93
C LYS A 221 9.12 14.47 9.01
N ASN A 222 8.65 14.31 10.25
CA ASN A 222 9.44 13.82 11.38
C ASN A 222 9.91 12.38 11.20
N ASP A 223 9.14 11.56 10.49
CA ASP A 223 9.53 10.20 10.16
C ASP A 223 10.35 10.09 8.87
N GLU A 224 10.72 11.21 8.24
CA GLU A 224 11.47 11.26 6.97
C GLU A 224 10.74 10.52 5.83
N GLY A 225 9.41 10.49 5.90
CA GLY A 225 8.52 9.75 5.01
C GLY A 225 8.62 8.23 5.12
N ILE A 226 9.33 7.73 6.13
CA ILE A 226 9.25 6.32 6.54
C ILE A 226 7.94 6.12 7.29
N MET A 227 7.17 5.12 6.90
CA MET A 227 5.89 4.86 7.52
C MET A 227 6.05 4.23 8.92
N ARG A 228 5.86 5.01 9.98
CA ARG A 228 5.99 4.56 11.39
C ARG A 228 4.66 4.54 12.13
N TRP A 229 3.65 3.91 11.53
CA TRP A 229 2.29 3.87 12.07
C TRP A 229 2.16 3.30 13.50
N TYR A 230 3.08 2.43 13.90
CA TYR A 230 3.16 1.91 15.26
C TYR A 230 3.45 2.99 16.33
N LYS A 231 3.95 4.17 15.94
CA LYS A 231 4.21 5.29 16.86
C LYS A 231 2.99 6.16 17.14
N TYR A 232 1.91 5.98 16.36
CA TYR A 232 0.75 6.87 16.38
C TYR A 232 -0.52 6.09 16.76
N GLU A 233 -1.70 6.66 16.48
CA GLU A 233 -2.97 6.06 16.85
C GLU A 233 -3.20 4.71 16.17
N GLU A 234 -3.72 3.75 16.95
CA GLU A 234 -4.12 2.45 16.44
C GLU A 234 -5.22 2.62 15.39
N GLY A 235 -5.00 2.07 14.19
CA GLY A 235 -5.96 2.13 13.10
C GLY A 235 -5.76 3.25 12.07
N LEU A 236 -4.87 4.21 12.31
CA LEU A 236 -4.51 5.28 11.34
C LEU A 236 -4.16 4.74 9.95
N TRP A 237 -3.59 3.53 9.92
CA TRP A 237 -3.21 2.82 8.72
C TRP A 237 -4.38 2.38 7.84
N LYS A 238 -5.58 2.22 8.43
CA LYS A 238 -6.82 1.85 7.74
C LYS A 238 -7.42 3.04 6.99
N ASP A 239 -7.11 4.26 7.43
CA ASP A 239 -7.69 5.47 6.88
C ASP A 239 -7.10 5.81 5.50
N ASP A 240 -7.98 5.88 4.53
CA ASP A 240 -7.72 6.52 3.24
C ASP A 240 -8.94 7.32 2.82
N GLU A 241 -8.73 8.58 2.43
CA GLU A 241 -9.76 9.57 2.04
C GLU A 241 -10.48 9.21 0.72
N VAL A 242 -10.27 7.97 0.26
CA VAL A 242 -10.60 7.45 -1.06
C VAL A 242 -11.71 6.38 -1.00
N LEU A 243 -12.09 5.84 0.18
CA LEU A 243 -13.04 4.70 0.27
C LEU A 243 -14.26 4.89 1.20
N PRO A 244 -15.43 4.32 0.86
CA PRO A 244 -16.56 4.12 1.77
C PRO A 244 -16.52 2.73 2.46
N ALA A 245 -17.06 2.69 3.67
CA ALA A 245 -16.96 1.62 4.65
C ALA A 245 -17.77 0.34 4.31
N ILE A 246 -17.12 -0.83 4.41
CA ILE A 246 -17.55 -2.06 5.13
C ILE A 246 -16.44 -3.09 4.90
N VAL A 247 -15.84 -3.61 5.98
CA VAL A 247 -14.67 -4.49 5.87
C VAL A 247 -14.63 -5.54 6.98
N LEU A 248 -14.38 -6.80 6.60
CA LEU A 248 -13.84 -7.82 7.50
C LEU A 248 -12.37 -7.49 7.80
N CYS A 249 -12.08 -7.05 9.03
CA CYS A 249 -10.71 -6.84 9.51
C CYS A 249 -10.21 -8.11 10.20
N ILE A 250 -9.04 -8.61 9.80
CA ILE A 250 -8.34 -9.73 10.46
C ILE A 250 -7.04 -9.23 11.08
#